data_AF-A0A810P073-F1
#
_entry.id   AF-A0A810P073-F1
#
_cell.length_a   1.000
_cell.length_b   1.000
_cell.length_c   1.000
_cell.angle_alpha   90.00
_cell.angle_beta   90.00
_cell.angle_gamma   90.00
#
_symmetry.space_group_name_H-M   'P 1'
#
loop_
_entity.id
_entity.type
_entity.pdbx_description
1 polymer ?
#
loop_
_entity_poly.entity_id
_entity_poly.type
_entity_poly.pdbx_seq_one_letter_code
_entity_poly.pdbx_strand_id
1 'polypeptide(L)' 'MPDSVHTAAKPPRVDARCPLRPGQPCTLCQLDVTGPQDCPLVYLVMSDDELRDGVRRGGAAR' A
#
# COMPACT_ATOMS: atom_id res chain seq x y z
N MET A 1 -17.85 1.38 -27.01
CA MET A 1 -16.58 1.24 -26.26
C MET A 1 -16.77 1.98 -24.95
N PRO A 2 -17.10 1.34 -23.82
CA PRO A 2 -17.43 2.10 -22.62
C PRO A 2 -16.15 2.68 -22.00
N ASP A 3 -15.94 3.97 -22.26
CA ASP A 3 -15.28 4.91 -21.37
C ASP A 3 -15.95 4.87 -19.99
N SER A 4 -15.31 4.21 -19.03
CA SER A 4 -15.62 4.39 -17.61
C SER A 4 -14.30 4.46 -16.86
N VAL A 5 -13.54 5.47 -17.24
CA VAL A 5 -12.33 5.93 -16.57
C VAL A 5 -12.72 6.30 -15.14
N HIS A 6 -12.29 5.47 -14.21
CA HIS A 6 -12.08 5.71 -12.78
C HIS A 6 -12.09 7.20 -12.37
N THR A 7 -13.28 7.79 -12.23
CA THR A 7 -13.45 9.13 -11.65
C THR A 7 -14.44 9.02 -10.49
N ALA A 8 -13.97 8.38 -9.42
CA ALA A 8 -14.52 8.62 -8.09
C ALA A 8 -13.38 9.26 -7.28
N ALA A 9 -13.39 10.60 -7.20
CA ALA A 9 -12.44 11.36 -6.42
C ALA A 9 -12.53 10.93 -4.94
N LYS A 10 -11.48 10.27 -4.45
CA LYS A 10 -11.39 9.72 -3.09
C LYS A 10 -11.06 10.86 -2.11
N PRO A 11 -11.73 10.94 -0.94
CA PRO A 11 -11.44 11.94 0.08
C PRO A 11 -9.94 12.00 0.43
N PRO A 12 -9.40 13.18 0.79
CA PRO A 12 -7.99 13.33 1.15
C PRO A 12 -7.72 12.43 2.34
N ARG A 13 -6.84 11.45 2.12
CA ARG A 13 -6.56 10.46 3.16
C ARG A 13 -5.69 11.15 4.20
N VAL A 14 -6.10 11.03 5.47
CA VAL A 14 -5.15 10.82 6.57
C VAL A 14 -3.97 10.06 5.99
N ASP A 15 -2.78 10.66 5.92
CA ASP A 15 -1.63 10.17 5.16
C ASP A 15 -1.52 8.66 5.32
N ALA A 16 -2.01 7.91 4.33
CA ALA A 16 -2.23 6.49 4.51
C ALA A 16 -0.84 5.86 4.60
N ARG A 17 -0.39 5.55 5.81
CA ARG A 17 0.96 5.03 6.07
C ARG A 17 1.06 3.65 5.45
N CYS A 18 2.15 3.41 4.71
CA CYS A 18 2.36 2.12 4.09
C CYS A 18 2.81 1.12 5.17
N PRO A 19 2.12 -0.01 5.40
CA PRO A 19 2.51 -0.98 6.44
C PRO A 19 3.87 -1.62 6.16
N LEU A 20 4.33 -1.59 4.91
CA LEU A 20 5.66 -2.06 4.50
C LEU A 20 6.77 -1.07 4.78
N ARG A 21 6.44 0.21 5.00
CA ARG A 21 7.39 1.28 5.33
C ARG A 21 6.88 2.02 6.58
N PRO A 22 7.05 1.43 7.77
CA PRO A 22 6.61 2.04 9.02
C PRO A 22 7.13 3.48 9.14
N GLY A 23 6.29 4.39 9.61
CA GLY A 23 6.65 5.80 9.75
C GLY A 23 6.59 6.63 8.46
N GLN A 24 6.43 6.01 7.29
CA GLN A 24 6.40 6.71 6.02
C GLN A 24 5.00 6.73 5.37
N PRO A 25 4.62 7.82 4.69
CA PRO A 25 3.40 7.86 3.90
C PRO A 25 3.51 6.91 2.70
N CYS A 26 2.37 6.44 2.21
CA CYS A 26 2.31 5.73 0.93
C CYS A 26 2.70 6.68 -0.21
N THR A 27 3.64 6.25 -1.06
CA THR A 27 4.14 7.01 -2.20
C THR A 27 3.58 6.53 -3.53
N LEU A 28 2.55 5.67 -3.52
CA LEU A 28 1.93 5.09 -4.71
C LEU A 28 2.97 4.44 -5.66
N CYS A 29 3.91 3.67 -5.09
CA CYS A 29 5.04 3.11 -5.83
C CYS A 29 4.68 1.95 -6.79
N GLN A 30 3.46 1.44 -6.73
CA GLN A 30 2.96 0.42 -7.66
C GLN A 30 2.04 1.08 -8.68
N LEU A 31 1.85 0.46 -9.85
CA LEU A 31 0.93 0.97 -10.87
C LEU A 31 -0.52 0.72 -10.45
N ASP A 32 -1.42 1.63 -10.82
CA ASP A 32 -2.89 1.53 -10.62
C ASP A 32 -3.35 1.34 -9.16
N VAL A 33 -2.49 1.68 -8.18
CA VAL A 33 -2.87 1.75 -6.77
C VAL A 33 -3.30 3.15 -6.40
N THR A 34 -4.37 3.21 -5.64
CA THR A 34 -4.76 4.42 -4.94
C THR A 34 -4.14 4.47 -3.55
N GLY A 35 -3.72 3.35 -2.93
CA GLY A 35 -2.86 3.29 -1.73
C GLY A 35 -2.77 1.90 -1.06
N PRO A 36 -2.54 1.81 0.27
CA PRO A 36 -2.24 0.52 0.91
C PRO A 36 -3.35 -0.52 0.84
N GLN A 37 -4.61 -0.08 0.93
CA GLN A 37 -5.78 -0.96 0.94
C GLN A 37 -6.02 -1.71 -0.38
N ASP A 38 -5.49 -1.20 -1.50
CA ASP A 38 -5.63 -1.76 -2.85
C ASP A 38 -4.28 -2.14 -3.46
N CYS A 39 -3.22 -2.20 -2.66
CA CYS A 39 -1.88 -2.54 -3.12
C CYS A 39 -1.63 -4.06 -3.14
N PRO A 40 -1.35 -4.67 -4.31
CA PRO A 40 -1.08 -6.11 -4.40
C PRO A 40 0.10 -6.56 -3.54
N LEU A 41 1.14 -5.73 -3.44
CA LEU A 41 2.31 -6.03 -2.60
C LEU A 41 1.95 -6.05 -1.11
N VAL A 42 1.13 -5.09 -0.66
CA VAL A 42 0.64 -5.08 0.72
C VAL A 42 -0.20 -6.32 0.98
N TYR A 43 -1.09 -6.69 0.06
CA TYR A 43 -1.88 -7.91 0.17
C TYR A 43 -1.00 -9.16 0.33
N LEU A 44 0.00 -9.36 -0.52
CA LEU A 44 0.87 -10.53 -0.46
C LEU A 44 1.63 -10.62 0.86
N VAL A 45 2.32 -9.54 1.25
CA VAL A 45 3.16 -9.54 2.45
C VAL A 45 2.34 -9.55 3.73
N MET A 46 1.23 -8.82 3.77
CA MET A 46 0.39 -8.77 4.97
C MET A 46 -0.54 -9.98 5.09
N SER A 47 -0.72 -10.82 4.07
CA SER A 47 -1.52 -12.05 4.20
C SER A 47 -0.69 -13.26 4.62
N ASP A 48 0.64 -13.16 4.59
CA ASP A 48 1.57 -14.21 4.99
C ASP A 48 2.26 -13.82 6.31
N ASP A 49 2.16 -14.67 7.32
CA ASP A 49 2.67 -14.35 8.66
C ASP A 49 4.20 -14.28 8.71
N GLU A 50 4.90 -15.14 7.96
CA GLU A 50 6.37 -15.14 7.93
C GLU A 50 6.90 -13.84 7.31
N LEU A 51 6.31 -13.42 6.19
CA LEU A 51 6.65 -12.19 5.50
C LEU A 51 6.27 -10.95 6.32
N ARG A 52 5.08 -10.95 6.93
CA ARG A 52 4.62 -9.86 7.82
C ARG A 52 5.56 -9.69 9.00
N ASP A 53 6.00 -10.77 9.61
CA ASP A 53 6.98 -10.70 10.69
C ASP A 53 8.36 -10.28 10.18
N GLY A 54 8.73 -10.67 8.95
CA GLY A 54 9.92 -10.16 8.27
C GLY A 54 9.95 -8.64 8.17
N VAL A 55 8.83 -7.99 7.80
CA VAL A 55 8.72 -6.52 7.77
C VAL A 55 8.86 -5.90 9.16
N ARG A 56 8.25 -6.50 10.18
CA ARG A 56 8.35 -6.03 11.57
C ARG A 56 9.78 -6.12 12.09
N ARG A 57 10.50 -7.18 11.75
CA ARG A 57 11.91 -7.40 12.10
C ARG A 57 12.86 -6.53 11.29
N GLY A 58 12.56 -6.30 10.01
CA GLY A 58 13.45 -5.71 9.01
C GLY A 58 13.22 -4.23 8.70
N GLY A 59 12.20 -3.59 9.30
CA GLY A 59 11.81 -2.19 9.06
C GLY A 59 12.84 -1.10 9.41
N ALA A 60 14.10 -1.45 9.67
CA ALA A 60 15.21 -0.53 9.92
C ALA A 60 16.44 -0.78 9.02
N ALA A 61 16.31 -1.59 7.95
CA ALA A 61 17.42 -1.88 7.05
C ALA A 61 17.03 -1.66 5.58
N ARG A 62 16.85 -0.39 5.19
CA ARG A 62 17.22 0.18 3.89
C ARG A 62 16.86 1.66 3.79
#